data_AF-A0A917YKP5-F1
#
_entry.id   AF-A0A917YKP5-F1
#
_cell.length_a   1.000
_cell.length_b   1.000
_cell.length_c   1.000
_cell.angle_alpha   90.00
_cell.angle_beta   90.00
_cell.angle_gamma   90.00
#
_symmetry.space_group_name_H-M   'P 1'
#
loop_
_entity.id
_entity.type
_entity.pdbx_description
1 polymer ?
#
loop_
_entity_poly.entity_id
_entity_poly.type
_entity_poly.pdbx_seq_one_letter_code
_entity_poly.pdbx_strand_id
1 'polypeptide(L)'
;MSDLSAAEPYATATFIPEIGPELIITVRAGQNPDAPHHGTLSIGDWTVPCAVGRSGIVDPALKREGDGATPAGRFALRYGYYEPGVFADAEMAALAFPFKPKPDSYDWIENPASPDYNRMRARSHNEPPPDRAPGLFDIFIPLGWNDAVPRAAGGSAIFLHAARREMTGTAGCVAVPHDQLLNLARRLRPGMIIEIAAPEQMTEALALPDSLESVTFHSLRAGPRVIVTGAVHGNEVCGPKAITRMIAEFRAGRRKLLCGSVTFVPVVNPMAYRLDRREGERNLNRNLRDYPVPQVNEDRVANVLCPMLRAHDVLIDLHSFGADGPAFALFGPDAPGSDLEPYARPIEERRLVGALGLPFAVQGWMPAHLKALTQQGRAQEIGHAIGTTEFMRFTGGAAITVECGSHKDPASIGVAYDVVARGLAALGLIMAEAGTPPAPPTILHIGDAIFAESDEDRLLRTYVTGEPVRAGEVIGQRADGRPITAPHDGAVIFASGTVKAGTEMCFLCRPGDPG
;
A
#
# COMPACT_ATOMS: atom_id res chain seq x y z
N MET A 1 -48.48 -9.62 -34.28
CA MET A 1 -47.57 -8.47 -34.05
C MET A 1 -48.14 -7.71 -32.87
N SER A 2 -47.71 -8.10 -31.67
CA SER A 2 -48.12 -7.54 -30.39
C SER A 2 -47.13 -6.45 -29.99
N ASP A 3 -47.67 -5.28 -29.72
CA ASP A 3 -46.95 -4.07 -29.33
C ASP A 3 -46.48 -4.19 -27.87
N LEU A 4 -45.16 -4.08 -27.67
CA LEU A 4 -44.49 -4.08 -26.37
C LEU A 4 -44.00 -2.66 -26.10
N SER A 5 -44.85 -1.82 -25.51
CA SER A 5 -44.48 -0.59 -24.80
C SER A 5 -45.56 -0.32 -23.75
N ALA A 6 -45.31 0.01 -22.49
CA ALA A 6 -44.13 0.50 -21.81
C ALA A 6 -44.07 -0.11 -20.40
N ALA A 7 -42.90 -0.59 -19.99
CA ALA A 7 -42.62 -0.84 -18.57
C ALA A 7 -42.09 0.47 -17.97
N GLU A 8 -42.82 1.02 -17.00
CA GLU A 8 -42.30 2.11 -16.16
C GLU A 8 -41.02 1.64 -15.45
N PRO A 9 -39.96 2.46 -15.40
CA PRO A 9 -38.77 2.10 -14.64
C PRO A 9 -39.14 2.07 -13.16
N TYR A 10 -39.00 0.89 -12.53
CA TYR A 10 -38.99 0.75 -11.07
C TYR A 10 -37.96 1.73 -10.50
N ALA A 11 -38.44 2.83 -9.92
CA ALA A 11 -37.63 3.65 -9.05
C ALA A 11 -37.25 2.79 -7.84
N THR A 12 -36.00 2.32 -7.81
CA THR A 12 -35.38 1.80 -6.59
C THR A 12 -35.26 2.96 -5.61
N ALA A 13 -36.33 3.25 -4.89
CA ALA A 13 -36.27 4.05 -3.68
C ALA A 13 -35.42 3.24 -2.69
N THR A 14 -34.15 3.62 -2.56
CA THR A 14 -33.28 3.11 -1.51
C THR A 14 -33.91 3.53 -0.19
N PHE A 15 -34.59 2.60 0.48
CA PHE A 15 -35.03 2.76 1.87
C PHE A 15 -33.78 2.75 2.75
N ILE A 16 -33.06 3.88 2.79
CA ILE A 16 -32.12 4.15 3.88
C ILE A 16 -32.93 4.93 4.90
N PRO A 17 -33.37 4.32 6.01
CA PRO A 17 -33.96 5.11 7.08
C PRO A 17 -32.95 6.19 7.50
N GLU A 18 -33.37 7.45 7.51
CA GLU A 18 -32.57 8.51 8.11
C GLU A 18 -32.36 8.15 9.59
N ILE A 19 -31.12 7.79 9.93
CA ILE A 19 -30.75 7.49 11.31
C ILE A 19 -30.67 8.83 12.02
N GLY A 20 -31.52 9.02 13.03
CA GLY A 20 -31.52 10.24 13.82
C GLY A 20 -30.14 10.50 14.44
N PRO A 21 -29.72 11.77 14.55
CA PRO A 21 -28.39 12.14 15.06
C PRO A 21 -28.11 11.60 16.47
N GLU A 22 -29.14 11.31 17.26
CA GLU A 22 -29.07 10.70 18.58
C GLU A 22 -28.58 9.24 18.59
N LEU A 23 -28.55 8.58 17.44
CA LEU A 23 -28.05 7.22 17.26
C LEU A 23 -26.62 7.17 16.67
N ILE A 24 -25.96 8.32 16.50
CA ILE A 24 -24.64 8.40 15.90
C ILE A 24 -23.58 8.64 16.98
N ILE A 25 -22.58 7.76 17.01
CA ILE A 25 -21.31 7.96 17.72
C ILE A 25 -20.31 8.53 16.72
N THR A 26 -19.78 9.71 17.00
CA THR A 26 -18.86 10.39 16.09
C THR A 26 -17.43 10.25 16.59
N VAL A 27 -16.55 9.62 15.80
CA VAL A 27 -15.11 9.54 16.07
C VAL A 27 -14.37 10.38 15.05
N ARG A 28 -13.50 11.28 15.55
CA ARG A 28 -12.61 12.11 14.73
C ARG A 28 -11.19 12.02 15.29
N ALA A 29 -10.23 11.64 14.46
CA ALA A 29 -8.82 11.71 14.82
C ALA A 29 -8.21 13.07 14.40
N GLY A 30 -7.23 13.54 15.16
CA GLY A 30 -6.57 14.83 14.99
C GLY A 30 -5.65 14.90 13.77
N GLN A 31 -5.28 16.12 13.39
CA GLN A 31 -4.44 16.43 12.22
C GLN A 31 -2.93 16.38 12.50
N ASN A 32 -2.52 16.01 13.72
CA ASN A 32 -1.10 15.99 14.07
C ASN A 32 -0.42 14.75 13.46
N PRO A 33 0.47 14.90 12.46
CA PRO A 33 1.15 13.76 11.85
C PRO A 33 2.08 13.01 12.82
N ASP A 34 2.54 13.68 13.89
CA ASP A 34 3.39 13.07 14.93
C ASP A 34 2.58 12.32 16.00
N ALA A 35 1.27 12.55 16.06
CA ALA A 35 0.35 11.87 16.98
C ALA A 35 -1.00 11.57 16.30
N PRO A 36 -1.01 10.80 15.19
CA PRO A 36 -2.20 10.60 14.35
C PRO A 36 -3.28 9.77 15.05
N HIS A 37 -2.96 9.16 16.18
CA HIS A 37 -3.83 8.30 16.97
C HIS A 37 -4.71 9.04 17.97
N HIS A 38 -4.41 10.30 18.29
CA HIS A 38 -5.24 11.07 19.22
C HIS A 38 -6.50 11.59 18.52
N GLY A 39 -7.66 11.40 19.16
CA GLY A 39 -8.95 11.84 18.63
C GLY A 39 -9.97 12.16 19.71
N THR A 40 -11.21 12.38 19.27
CA THR A 40 -12.38 12.57 20.12
C THR A 40 -13.51 11.66 19.70
N LEU A 41 -14.23 11.12 20.69
CA LEU A 41 -15.48 10.40 20.51
C LEU A 41 -16.62 11.23 21.09
N SER A 42 -17.71 11.40 20.33
CA SER A 42 -18.88 12.18 20.73
C SER A 42 -20.18 11.39 20.60
N ILE A 43 -21.09 11.51 21.58
CA ILE A 43 -22.46 10.98 21.56
C ILE A 43 -23.38 12.07 22.09
N GLY A 44 -24.16 12.69 21.20
CA GLY A 44 -24.96 13.86 21.57
C GLY A 44 -24.09 15.01 22.08
N ASP A 45 -24.35 15.47 23.30
CA ASP A 45 -23.61 16.54 23.99
C ASP A 45 -22.36 16.05 24.74
N TRP A 46 -22.16 14.73 24.84
CA TRP A 46 -21.03 14.13 25.54
C TRP A 46 -19.86 13.90 24.59
N THR A 47 -18.70 14.48 24.90
CA THR A 47 -17.46 14.32 24.14
C THR A 47 -16.32 13.90 25.07
N VAL A 48 -15.53 12.92 24.64
CA VAL A 48 -14.34 12.45 25.37
C VAL A 48 -13.14 12.30 24.43
N PRO A 49 -11.91 12.42 24.93
CA PRO A 49 -10.75 11.99 24.15
C PRO A 49 -10.84 10.50 23.83
N CYS A 50 -10.34 10.10 22.68
CA CYS A 50 -10.19 8.70 22.30
C CYS A 50 -8.84 8.46 21.62
N ALA A 51 -8.39 7.21 21.62
CA ALA A 51 -7.28 6.74 20.81
C ALA A 51 -7.82 5.90 19.64
N VAL A 52 -7.27 6.11 18.45
CA VAL A 52 -7.47 5.24 17.28
C VAL A 52 -6.17 4.45 17.02
N GLY A 53 -6.08 3.78 15.87
CA GLY A 53 -4.88 3.09 15.45
C GLY A 53 -3.64 3.99 15.50
N ARG A 54 -2.49 3.44 15.91
CA ARG A 54 -1.18 4.13 15.96
C ARG A 54 -0.80 4.84 14.65
N SER A 55 -1.31 4.35 13.51
CA SER A 55 -1.11 4.91 12.18
C SER A 55 -2.23 5.87 11.73
N GLY A 56 -3.16 6.21 12.63
CA GLY A 56 -4.30 7.07 12.38
C GLY A 56 -5.51 6.37 11.75
N ILE A 57 -6.36 7.16 11.10
CA ILE A 57 -7.51 6.68 10.34
C ILE A 57 -7.10 6.44 8.88
N VAL A 58 -7.55 5.33 8.30
CA VAL A 58 -7.24 4.93 6.93
C VAL A 58 -8.50 4.72 6.10
N ASP A 59 -8.43 4.97 4.80
CA ASP A 59 -9.47 4.57 3.87
C ASP A 59 -9.72 3.04 3.96
N PRO A 60 -10.98 2.57 4.07
CA PRO A 60 -11.34 1.15 4.03
C PRO A 60 -10.65 0.33 2.95
N ALA A 61 -10.48 0.90 1.75
CA ALA A 61 -9.86 0.20 0.62
C ALA A 61 -8.37 -0.06 0.83
N LEU A 62 -7.70 0.74 1.68
CA LEU A 62 -6.28 0.61 1.98
C LEU A 62 -5.99 -0.18 3.26
N LYS A 63 -7.02 -0.49 4.06
CA LYS A 63 -6.89 -1.20 5.33
C LYS A 63 -6.33 -2.62 5.10
N ARG A 64 -5.39 -3.06 5.94
CA ARG A 64 -4.83 -4.41 5.87
C ARG A 64 -4.39 -4.92 7.25
N GLU A 65 -3.96 -6.17 7.32
CA GLU A 65 -3.42 -6.76 8.56
C GLU A 65 -2.14 -6.02 8.99
N GLY A 66 -1.99 -5.78 10.30
CA GLY A 66 -0.78 -5.18 10.88
C GLY A 66 -0.52 -3.69 10.60
N ASP A 67 -1.31 -3.01 9.76
CA ASP A 67 -1.09 -1.60 9.39
C ASP A 67 -1.19 -0.60 10.57
N GLY A 68 -1.78 -1.01 11.69
CA GLY A 68 -1.94 -0.17 12.87
C GLY A 68 -2.94 0.97 12.68
N ALA A 69 -3.82 0.94 11.67
CA ALA A 69 -4.76 2.00 11.35
C ALA A 69 -6.22 1.61 11.65
N THR A 70 -7.05 2.61 11.97
CA THR A 70 -8.50 2.44 12.14
C THR A 70 -9.20 2.72 10.81
N PRO A 71 -10.06 1.84 10.28
CA PRO A 71 -10.76 2.11 9.03
C PRO A 71 -11.78 3.24 9.20
N ALA A 72 -11.81 4.19 8.27
CA ALA A 72 -12.89 5.18 8.18
C ALA A 72 -14.20 4.49 7.77
N GLY A 73 -15.34 5.12 8.07
CA GLY A 73 -16.63 4.65 7.63
C GLY A 73 -17.66 4.58 8.74
N ARG A 74 -18.83 4.02 8.39
CA ARG A 74 -19.97 3.86 9.29
C ARG A 74 -20.16 2.41 9.63
N PHE A 75 -20.14 2.10 10.92
CA PHE A 75 -20.24 0.74 11.41
C PHE A 75 -21.37 0.60 12.43
N ALA A 76 -22.28 -0.35 12.20
CA ALA A 76 -23.38 -0.61 13.11
C ALA A 76 -22.87 -1.37 14.34
N LEU A 77 -23.13 -0.83 15.53
CA LEU A 77 -22.82 -1.51 16.78
C LEU A 77 -23.76 -2.72 16.93
N ARG A 78 -23.19 -3.90 17.20
CA ARG A 78 -23.97 -5.14 17.29
C ARG A 78 -24.44 -5.44 18.71
N TYR A 79 -23.48 -5.69 19.59
CA TYR A 79 -23.65 -5.97 21.01
C TYR A 79 -22.27 -5.90 21.67
N GLY A 80 -22.21 -5.72 22.98
CA GLY A 80 -20.95 -5.63 23.72
C GLY A 80 -20.69 -6.87 24.56
N TYR A 81 -19.45 -7.03 24.98
CA TYR A 81 -19.03 -7.99 25.99
C TYR A 81 -18.50 -7.26 27.23
N TYR A 82 -18.68 -7.84 28.41
CA TYR A 82 -18.16 -7.29 29.66
C TYR A 82 -17.56 -8.36 30.58
N GLU A 83 -16.57 -8.00 31.40
CA GLU A 83 -16.03 -8.87 32.44
C GLU A 83 -17.02 -8.99 33.60
N PRO A 84 -17.39 -10.21 34.05
CA PRO A 84 -18.20 -10.37 35.24
C PRO A 84 -17.63 -9.57 36.43
N GLY A 85 -18.48 -8.78 37.08
CA GLY A 85 -18.09 -7.90 38.19
C GLY A 85 -17.79 -6.45 37.81
N VAL A 86 -17.70 -6.10 36.52
CA VAL A 86 -17.55 -4.70 36.07
C VAL A 86 -18.82 -3.88 36.35
N PHE A 87 -19.98 -4.47 36.11
CA PHE A 87 -21.28 -3.84 36.41
C PHE A 87 -21.89 -4.45 37.66
N ALA A 88 -22.50 -3.62 38.49
CA ALA A 88 -23.46 -4.10 39.49
C ALA A 88 -24.73 -4.61 38.77
N ASP A 89 -25.42 -5.61 39.34
CA ASP A 89 -26.61 -6.22 38.70
C ASP A 89 -27.70 -5.19 38.34
N ALA A 90 -27.95 -4.24 39.24
CA ALA A 90 -28.91 -3.16 39.01
C ALA A 90 -28.49 -2.20 37.88
N GLU A 91 -27.18 -1.97 37.72
CA GLU A 91 -26.64 -1.15 36.63
C GLU A 91 -26.74 -1.88 35.30
N MET A 92 -26.40 -3.16 35.27
CA MET A 92 -26.55 -4.00 34.07
C MET A 92 -28.01 -4.03 33.61
N ALA A 93 -28.97 -4.21 34.53
CA ALA A 93 -30.39 -4.20 34.21
C ALA A 93 -30.89 -2.86 33.63
N ALA A 94 -30.19 -1.76 33.88
CA ALA A 94 -30.55 -0.43 33.39
C ALA A 94 -29.92 -0.07 32.02
N LEU A 95 -28.97 -0.86 31.51
CA LEU A 95 -28.32 -0.58 30.23
C LEU A 95 -29.25 -0.91 29.06
N ALA A 96 -29.42 0.05 28.15
CA ALA A 96 -30.25 -0.13 26.96
C ALA A 96 -29.55 -0.98 25.88
N PHE A 97 -28.23 -0.84 25.73
CA PHE A 97 -27.45 -1.61 24.76
C PHE A 97 -27.22 -3.05 25.22
N PRO A 98 -27.34 -4.05 24.33
CA PRO A 98 -27.17 -5.45 24.71
C PRO A 98 -25.69 -5.74 25.02
N PHE A 99 -25.41 -6.06 26.27
CA PHE A 99 -24.13 -6.58 26.72
C PHE A 99 -24.24 -8.05 27.13
N LYS A 100 -23.19 -8.82 26.87
CA LYS A 100 -23.07 -10.23 27.27
C LYS A 100 -21.86 -10.42 28.19
N PRO A 101 -21.96 -11.24 29.24
CA PRO A 101 -20.78 -11.58 30.02
C PRO A 101 -19.77 -12.28 29.11
N LYS A 102 -18.49 -11.95 29.27
CA LYS A 102 -17.39 -12.67 28.62
C LYS A 102 -17.39 -14.12 29.13
N PRO A 103 -17.11 -15.11 28.28
CA PRO A 103 -16.88 -16.48 28.74
C PRO A 103 -15.65 -16.53 29.66
N ASP A 104 -15.66 -17.43 30.64
CA ASP A 104 -14.55 -17.65 31.59
C ASP A 104 -13.20 -17.87 30.89
N SER A 105 -13.23 -18.46 29.69
CA SER A 105 -12.04 -18.68 28.86
C SER A 105 -12.38 -18.54 27.38
N TYR A 106 -11.86 -17.49 26.74
CA TYR A 106 -12.08 -17.22 25.32
C TYR A 106 -10.84 -16.63 24.66
N ASP A 107 -10.73 -16.84 23.35
CA ASP A 107 -9.74 -16.18 22.49
C ASP A 107 -10.44 -15.46 21.35
N TRP A 108 -9.79 -14.40 20.86
CA TRP A 108 -10.14 -13.81 19.57
C TRP A 108 -9.02 -14.17 18.60
N ILE A 109 -9.34 -14.96 17.57
CA ILE A 109 -8.31 -15.54 16.72
C ILE A 109 -7.77 -14.48 15.75
N GLU A 110 -6.53 -14.05 15.97
CA GLU A 110 -5.86 -13.03 15.14
C GLU A 110 -5.07 -13.64 13.97
N ASN A 111 -4.79 -14.95 13.99
CA ASN A 111 -4.00 -15.61 12.93
C ASN A 111 -4.78 -15.66 11.59
N PRO A 112 -4.33 -14.96 10.52
CA PRO A 112 -5.02 -14.93 9.24
C PRO A 112 -5.09 -16.28 8.51
N ALA A 113 -4.23 -17.24 8.87
CA ALA A 113 -4.24 -18.58 8.31
C ALA A 113 -5.24 -19.52 9.01
N SER A 114 -5.85 -19.09 10.13
CA SER A 114 -6.84 -19.88 10.84
C SER A 114 -8.19 -19.84 10.14
N PRO A 115 -8.92 -20.96 10.04
CA PRO A 115 -10.32 -20.95 9.58
C PRO A 115 -11.24 -20.12 10.49
N ASP A 116 -10.83 -19.90 11.74
CA ASP A 116 -11.54 -19.10 12.74
C ASP A 116 -11.06 -17.64 12.82
N TYR A 117 -10.27 -17.16 11.85
CA TYR A 117 -9.74 -15.79 11.84
C TYR A 117 -10.84 -14.74 12.06
N ASN A 118 -10.57 -13.76 12.93
CA ASN A 118 -11.49 -12.74 13.41
C ASN A 118 -12.80 -13.28 14.02
N ARG A 119 -12.74 -14.45 14.68
CA ARG A 119 -13.85 -15.01 15.44
C ARG A 119 -13.47 -15.23 16.89
N MET A 120 -14.46 -15.09 17.77
CA MET A 120 -14.33 -15.47 19.17
C MET A 120 -14.54 -16.97 19.33
N ARG A 121 -13.61 -17.64 20.02
CA ARG A 121 -13.65 -19.08 20.31
C ARG A 121 -13.52 -19.32 21.81
N ALA A 122 -14.21 -20.32 22.33
CA ALA A 122 -13.91 -20.84 23.67
C ALA A 122 -12.50 -21.45 23.66
N ARG A 123 -11.68 -21.13 24.66
CA ARG A 123 -10.32 -21.65 24.74
C ARG A 123 -10.31 -23.05 25.34
N SER A 124 -9.41 -23.89 24.84
CA SER A 124 -9.12 -25.17 25.48
C SER A 124 -8.35 -24.91 26.79
N HIS A 125 -8.53 -25.79 27.79
CA HIS A 125 -7.87 -25.63 29.10
C HIS A 125 -6.32 -25.67 29.03
N ASN A 126 -5.76 -26.15 27.92
CA ASN A 126 -4.32 -26.32 27.73
C ASN A 126 -3.66 -25.15 27.00
N GLU A 127 -4.43 -24.17 26.50
CA GLU A 127 -3.86 -22.97 25.89
C GLU A 127 -3.42 -21.98 26.98
N PRO A 128 -2.28 -21.27 26.82
CA PRO A 128 -1.89 -20.18 27.72
C PRO A 128 -2.77 -18.94 27.47
N PRO A 129 -3.25 -18.24 28.52
CA PRO A 129 -4.12 -17.08 28.36
C PRO A 129 -3.47 -16.01 27.48
N PRO A 130 -4.26 -15.30 26.65
CA PRO A 130 -3.72 -14.23 25.83
C PRO A 130 -3.15 -13.14 26.73
N ASP A 131 -1.94 -12.67 26.40
CA ASP A 131 -1.29 -11.58 27.11
C ASP A 131 -2.01 -10.26 26.77
N ARG A 132 -2.95 -9.88 27.63
CA ARG A 132 -3.73 -8.64 27.49
C ARG A 132 -3.48 -7.79 28.72
N ALA A 133 -3.16 -6.51 28.50
CA ALA A 133 -3.00 -5.60 29.62
C ALA A 133 -4.31 -5.53 30.42
N PRO A 134 -4.24 -5.61 31.77
CA PRO A 134 -5.43 -5.60 32.62
C PRO A 134 -6.33 -4.40 32.32
N GLY A 135 -7.64 -4.62 32.30
CA GLY A 135 -8.63 -3.55 32.17
C GLY A 135 -8.98 -3.12 30.75
N LEU A 136 -8.12 -3.38 29.74
CA LEU A 136 -8.35 -2.85 28.37
C LEU A 136 -9.64 -3.35 27.72
N PHE A 137 -10.04 -4.58 28.05
CA PHE A 137 -11.21 -5.25 27.49
C PHE A 137 -12.22 -5.61 28.59
N ASP A 138 -12.26 -4.84 29.69
CA ASP A 138 -13.31 -4.96 30.72
C ASP A 138 -14.69 -4.81 30.10
N ILE A 139 -14.80 -3.92 29.12
CA ILE A 139 -15.92 -3.82 28.19
C ILE A 139 -15.33 -3.69 26.79
N PHE A 140 -15.84 -4.47 25.84
CA PHE A 140 -15.49 -4.28 24.44
C PHE A 140 -16.69 -4.51 23.52
N ILE A 141 -16.75 -3.75 22.43
CA ILE A 141 -17.85 -3.82 21.46
C ILE A 141 -17.26 -4.03 20.08
N PRO A 142 -17.53 -5.17 19.42
CA PRO A 142 -17.18 -5.37 18.01
C PRO A 142 -17.91 -4.34 17.14
N LEU A 143 -17.15 -3.63 16.32
CA LEU A 143 -17.69 -2.59 15.45
C LEU A 143 -18.20 -3.13 14.13
N GLY A 144 -17.83 -4.35 13.73
CA GLY A 144 -18.31 -4.93 12.47
C GLY A 144 -17.30 -4.94 11.32
N TRP A 145 -16.09 -4.41 11.52
CA TRP A 145 -15.02 -4.50 10.54
C TRP A 145 -14.39 -5.89 10.55
N ASN A 146 -14.37 -6.55 9.40
CA ASN A 146 -13.75 -7.86 9.15
C ASN A 146 -14.12 -8.99 10.15
N ASP A 147 -15.30 -8.94 10.79
CA ASP A 147 -15.73 -9.90 11.82
C ASP A 147 -16.97 -10.75 11.43
N ALA A 148 -17.88 -10.25 10.58
CA ALA A 148 -19.09 -10.96 10.15
C ALA A 148 -18.78 -12.00 9.09
N VAL A 149 -18.01 -11.59 8.08
CA VAL A 149 -17.46 -12.45 7.04
C VAL A 149 -15.96 -12.16 6.97
N PRO A 150 -15.17 -12.75 7.88
CA PRO A 150 -13.73 -12.52 7.92
C PRO A 150 -13.08 -12.87 6.57
N ARG A 151 -12.43 -11.88 5.97
CA ARG A 151 -11.54 -12.05 4.83
C ARG A 151 -10.13 -12.16 5.39
N ALA A 152 -9.47 -13.29 5.14
CA ALA A 152 -8.09 -13.52 5.57
C ALA A 152 -7.18 -12.35 5.12
N ALA A 153 -6.36 -11.87 6.05
CA ALA A 153 -5.48 -10.70 5.89
C ALA A 153 -6.18 -9.37 5.57
N GLY A 154 -7.50 -9.31 5.76
CA GLY A 154 -8.31 -8.10 5.58
C GLY A 154 -8.24 -7.08 6.74
N GLY A 155 -7.24 -7.21 7.62
CA GLY A 155 -7.15 -6.43 8.85
C GLY A 155 -7.88 -7.05 10.03
N SER A 156 -7.35 -6.84 11.24
CA SER A 156 -7.96 -7.31 12.48
C SER A 156 -9.41 -6.82 12.63
N ALA A 157 -10.22 -7.61 13.34
CA ALA A 157 -11.49 -7.11 13.85
C ALA A 157 -11.26 -5.84 14.68
N ILE A 158 -12.17 -4.89 14.56
CA ILE A 158 -12.06 -3.58 15.22
C ILE A 158 -13.07 -3.51 16.35
N PHE A 159 -12.59 -3.09 17.52
CA PHE A 159 -13.40 -2.96 18.73
C PHE A 159 -13.43 -1.53 19.23
N LEU A 160 -14.48 -1.20 20.00
CA LEU A 160 -14.50 -0.09 20.93
C LEU A 160 -14.23 -0.61 22.35
N HIS A 161 -13.17 -0.13 23.01
CA HIS A 161 -12.74 -0.64 24.32
C HIS A 161 -12.02 0.44 25.18
N ALA A 162 -11.42 0.06 26.32
CA ALA A 162 -10.66 0.99 27.17
C ALA A 162 -9.27 1.26 26.60
N ALA A 163 -8.83 2.52 26.64
CA ALA A 163 -7.50 2.95 26.24
C ALA A 163 -6.45 2.61 27.31
N ARG A 164 -5.19 2.50 26.88
CA ARG A 164 -4.05 2.49 27.80
C ARG A 164 -3.99 3.85 28.53
N ARG A 165 -3.43 3.88 29.75
CA ARG A 165 -3.38 5.09 30.58
C ARG A 165 -2.70 6.27 29.87
N GLU A 166 -1.70 5.98 29.05
CA GLU A 166 -0.95 6.97 28.26
C GLU A 166 -1.64 7.36 26.95
N MET A 167 -2.83 6.83 26.65
CA MET A 167 -3.58 7.06 25.40
C MET A 167 -2.79 6.70 24.13
N THR A 168 -1.84 5.76 24.23
CA THR A 168 -1.05 5.30 23.08
C THR A 168 -1.93 4.65 22.02
N GLY A 169 -1.53 4.80 20.75
CA GLY A 169 -2.29 4.29 19.61
C GLY A 169 -2.53 2.79 19.65
N THR A 170 -3.72 2.38 19.22
CA THR A 170 -4.14 0.98 19.19
C THR A 170 -3.56 0.25 17.97
N ALA A 171 -3.85 -1.05 17.83
CA ALA A 171 -3.59 -1.77 16.59
C ALA A 171 -4.61 -1.48 15.46
N GLY A 172 -5.67 -0.72 15.76
CA GLY A 172 -6.76 -0.39 14.84
C GLY A 172 -8.09 -0.10 15.53
N CYS A 173 -8.26 -0.53 16.79
CA CYS A 173 -9.43 -0.25 17.63
C CYS A 173 -9.65 1.24 17.91
N VAL A 174 -10.88 1.58 18.29
CA VAL A 174 -11.20 2.84 18.95
C VAL A 174 -11.17 2.60 20.46
N ALA A 175 -10.52 3.47 21.21
CA ALA A 175 -10.40 3.31 22.65
C ALA A 175 -10.69 4.61 23.40
N VAL A 176 -11.46 4.54 24.48
CA VAL A 176 -11.76 5.69 25.36
C VAL A 176 -11.06 5.52 26.71
N PRO A 177 -10.79 6.59 27.47
CA PRO A 177 -10.25 6.47 28.83
C PRO A 177 -11.03 5.47 29.68
N HIS A 178 -10.32 4.67 30.47
CA HIS A 178 -10.93 3.57 31.26
C HIS A 178 -12.02 4.08 32.21
N ASP A 179 -11.82 5.25 32.82
CA ASP A 179 -12.80 5.92 33.69
C ASP A 179 -14.07 6.39 32.95
N GLN A 180 -14.04 6.47 31.61
CA GLN A 180 -15.17 6.82 30.76
C GLN A 180 -15.91 5.60 30.19
N LEU A 181 -15.40 4.39 30.39
CA LEU A 181 -15.95 3.16 29.81
C LEU A 181 -17.40 2.89 30.27
N LEU A 182 -17.70 3.10 31.56
CA LEU A 182 -19.06 2.98 32.09
C LEU A 182 -19.98 4.10 31.56
N ASN A 183 -19.45 5.33 31.43
CA ASN A 183 -20.21 6.45 30.88
C ASN A 183 -20.58 6.24 29.42
N LEU A 184 -19.66 5.64 28.65
CA LEU A 184 -19.91 5.16 27.30
C LEU A 184 -21.02 4.12 27.30
N ALA A 185 -20.88 3.03 28.07
CA ALA A 185 -21.85 1.93 28.11
C ALA A 185 -23.28 2.40 28.42
N ARG A 186 -23.45 3.32 29.38
CA ARG A 186 -24.74 3.92 29.75
C ARG A 186 -25.41 4.72 28.63
N ARG A 187 -24.64 5.20 27.63
CA ARG A 187 -25.14 6.02 26.52
C ARG A 187 -25.50 5.20 25.29
N LEU A 188 -24.98 3.98 25.19
CA LEU A 188 -25.20 3.13 24.03
C LEU A 188 -26.65 2.65 23.98
N ARG A 189 -27.19 2.54 22.77
CA ARG A 189 -28.54 2.04 22.48
C ARG A 189 -28.52 1.10 21.28
N PRO A 190 -29.44 0.12 21.20
CA PRO A 190 -29.59 -0.70 20.01
C PRO A 190 -29.78 0.16 18.76
N GLY A 191 -29.15 -0.22 17.65
CA GLY A 191 -29.24 0.51 16.39
C GLY A 191 -28.28 1.69 16.24
N MET A 192 -27.45 1.98 17.24
CA MET A 192 -26.42 3.00 17.11
C MET A 192 -25.37 2.65 16.04
N ILE A 193 -24.88 3.68 15.34
CA ILE A 193 -23.81 3.60 14.37
C ILE A 193 -22.61 4.41 14.87
N ILE A 194 -21.41 3.84 14.77
CA ILE A 194 -20.17 4.59 14.92
C ILE A 194 -19.69 5.08 13.56
N GLU A 195 -19.54 6.40 13.44
CA GLU A 195 -18.98 7.07 12.28
C GLU A 195 -17.54 7.48 12.58
N ILE A 196 -16.60 6.82 11.90
CA ILE A 196 -15.18 7.06 12.04
C ILE A 196 -14.72 7.82 10.79
N ALA A 197 -14.13 8.99 10.99
CA ALA A 197 -13.62 9.81 9.89
C ALA A 197 -12.33 10.53 10.27
N ALA A 198 -11.39 10.56 9.33
CA ALA A 198 -10.42 11.64 9.30
C ALA A 198 -11.16 12.95 8.97
N PRO A 199 -10.66 14.13 9.33
CA PRO A 199 -11.41 15.38 9.14
C PRO A 199 -11.75 15.74 7.68
N GLU A 200 -11.31 14.95 6.69
CA GLU A 200 -11.59 15.14 5.26
C GLU A 200 -12.29 13.96 4.56
N GLN A 201 -12.73 12.90 5.26
CA GLN A 201 -13.27 11.69 4.60
C GLN A 201 -14.62 11.23 5.17
N MET A 202 -15.68 11.35 4.37
CA MET A 202 -16.86 10.50 4.44
C MET A 202 -16.77 9.49 3.29
N THR A 203 -16.60 8.22 3.61
CA THR A 203 -16.81 7.13 2.63
C THR A 203 -17.51 5.97 3.32
N GLU A 204 -18.54 5.44 2.66
CA GLU A 204 -19.26 4.24 3.10
C GLU A 204 -18.32 3.03 3.16
N ALA A 205 -18.59 2.12 4.09
CA ALA A 205 -17.78 0.92 4.31
C ALA A 205 -17.81 0.01 3.07
N LEU A 206 -16.68 -0.06 2.34
CA LEU A 206 -16.45 -1.07 1.31
C LEU A 206 -15.55 -2.17 1.88
N ALA A 207 -16.03 -3.41 1.83
CA ALA A 207 -15.23 -4.59 2.14
C ALA A 207 -14.02 -4.65 1.21
N LEU A 208 -12.84 -5.01 1.74
CA LEU A 208 -11.57 -5.02 1.02
C LEU A 208 -11.68 -5.75 -0.32
N PRO A 209 -11.70 -5.03 -1.45
CA PRO A 209 -12.12 -5.62 -2.71
C PRO A 209 -11.16 -6.72 -3.18
N ASP A 210 -11.71 -7.80 -3.73
CA ASP A 210 -10.97 -8.72 -4.63
C ASP A 210 -10.81 -8.11 -6.04
N SER A 211 -11.09 -6.81 -6.18
CA SER A 211 -11.06 -6.05 -7.44
C SER A 211 -9.92 -5.04 -7.45
N LEU A 212 -9.32 -4.85 -8.61
CA LEU A 212 -8.38 -3.76 -8.90
C LEU A 212 -9.19 -2.46 -9.09
N GLU A 213 -8.95 -1.46 -8.24
CA GLU A 213 -9.55 -0.13 -8.36
C GLU A 213 -8.72 0.74 -9.32
N SER A 214 -9.39 1.44 -10.23
CA SER A 214 -8.78 2.49 -11.04
C SER A 214 -9.67 3.74 -11.02
N VAL A 215 -9.04 4.92 -10.87
CA VAL A 215 -9.73 6.21 -10.85
C VAL A 215 -9.13 7.10 -11.94
N THR A 216 -9.95 7.49 -12.91
CA THR A 216 -9.50 8.33 -14.03
C THR A 216 -10.13 9.71 -14.00
N PHE A 217 -9.30 10.75 -14.12
CA PHE A 217 -9.73 12.13 -14.35
C PHE A 217 -9.42 12.52 -15.80
N HIS A 218 -10.40 13.15 -16.46
CA HIS A 218 -10.29 13.61 -17.85
C HIS A 218 -10.42 15.13 -17.93
N SER A 219 -9.54 15.76 -18.72
CA SER A 219 -9.72 17.14 -19.16
C SER A 219 -10.48 17.13 -20.48
N LEU A 220 -11.27 18.18 -20.71
CA LEU A 220 -11.89 18.42 -22.02
C LEU A 220 -10.88 18.93 -23.06
N ARG A 221 -9.68 19.32 -22.63
CA ARG A 221 -8.57 19.70 -23.52
C ARG A 221 -7.71 18.48 -23.81
N ALA A 222 -7.44 18.23 -25.09
CA ALA A 222 -6.54 17.16 -25.51
C ALA A 222 -5.14 17.33 -24.90
N GLY A 223 -4.51 16.21 -24.57
CA GLY A 223 -3.20 16.13 -23.94
C GLY A 223 -2.80 14.67 -23.70
N PRO A 224 -1.62 14.44 -23.10
CA PRO A 224 -1.13 13.09 -22.81
C PRO A 224 -2.04 12.34 -21.84
N ARG A 225 -2.12 11.01 -22.01
CA ARG A 225 -2.81 10.10 -21.09
C ARG A 225 -1.76 9.43 -20.20
N VAL A 226 -1.81 9.69 -18.90
CA VAL A 226 -0.84 9.20 -17.93
C VAL A 226 -1.49 8.16 -17.04
N ILE A 227 -0.82 7.05 -16.78
CA ILE A 227 -1.20 6.07 -15.76
C ILE A 227 -0.16 6.07 -14.65
N VAL A 228 -0.63 6.11 -13.40
CA VAL A 228 0.20 6.06 -12.20
C VAL A 228 -0.21 4.83 -11.39
N THR A 229 0.74 3.94 -11.15
CA THR A 229 0.51 2.65 -10.47
C THR A 229 1.24 2.61 -9.14
N GLY A 230 0.63 1.95 -8.16
CA GLY A 230 1.23 1.60 -6.88
C GLY A 230 0.95 0.15 -6.51
N ALA A 231 1.75 -0.39 -5.60
CA ALA A 231 1.65 -1.76 -5.11
C ALA A 231 1.49 -2.82 -6.22
N VAL A 232 2.37 -2.76 -7.23
CA VAL A 232 2.66 -3.91 -8.10
C VAL A 232 3.16 -5.07 -7.24
N HIS A 233 4.00 -4.75 -6.25
CA HIS A 233 4.31 -5.60 -5.11
C HIS A 233 3.51 -5.15 -3.87
N GLY A 234 2.94 -6.09 -3.13
CA GLY A 234 1.97 -5.80 -2.07
C GLY A 234 2.52 -5.19 -0.78
N ASN A 235 3.81 -5.38 -0.50
CA ASN A 235 4.49 -4.84 0.68
C ASN A 235 5.00 -3.39 0.48
N GLU A 236 4.71 -2.77 -0.66
CA GLU A 236 5.22 -1.45 -1.05
C GLU A 236 4.11 -0.38 -0.93
N VAL A 237 3.96 0.18 0.28
CA VAL A 237 2.81 1.04 0.64
C VAL A 237 2.92 2.52 0.28
N CYS A 238 4.10 2.99 -0.14
CA CYS A 238 4.32 4.39 -0.46
C CYS A 238 3.45 4.86 -1.65
N GLY A 239 3.41 4.08 -2.73
CA GLY A 239 2.60 4.34 -3.91
C GLY A 239 1.09 4.43 -3.61
N PRO A 240 0.46 3.40 -3.01
CA PRO A 240 -0.96 3.43 -2.65
C PRO A 240 -1.36 4.67 -1.84
N LYS A 241 -0.57 5.04 -0.84
CA LYS A 241 -0.84 6.20 0.03
C LYS A 241 -0.70 7.52 -0.73
N ALA A 242 0.35 7.69 -1.52
CA ALA A 242 0.57 8.88 -2.34
C ALA A 242 -0.54 9.06 -3.39
N ILE A 243 -0.89 7.98 -4.09
CA ILE A 243 -1.96 7.97 -5.10
C ILE A 243 -3.31 8.31 -4.47
N THR A 244 -3.65 7.71 -3.32
CA THR A 244 -4.92 7.98 -2.64
C THR A 244 -5.05 9.44 -2.22
N ARG A 245 -3.97 10.04 -1.72
CA ARG A 245 -3.91 11.48 -1.46
C ARG A 245 -4.15 12.29 -2.73
N MET A 246 -3.49 11.94 -3.84
CA MET A 246 -3.65 12.65 -5.12
C MET A 246 -5.10 12.57 -5.62
N ILE A 247 -5.73 11.39 -5.56
CA ILE A 247 -7.15 11.20 -5.89
C ILE A 247 -8.03 12.11 -5.03
N ALA A 248 -7.80 12.16 -3.72
CA ALA A 248 -8.56 13.01 -2.81
C ALA A 248 -8.41 14.50 -3.16
N GLU A 249 -7.20 14.95 -3.51
CA GLU A 249 -6.96 16.35 -3.91
C GLU A 249 -7.64 16.72 -5.24
N PHE A 250 -7.69 15.80 -6.22
CA PHE A 250 -8.46 16.00 -7.45
C PHE A 250 -9.97 16.05 -7.18
N ARG A 251 -10.50 15.13 -6.37
CA ARG A 251 -11.93 15.12 -5.97
C ARG A 251 -12.33 16.39 -5.23
N ALA A 252 -11.44 16.91 -4.38
CA ALA A 252 -11.64 18.16 -3.64
C ALA A 252 -11.41 19.44 -4.48
N GLY A 253 -10.97 19.32 -5.74
CA GLY A 253 -10.65 20.47 -6.60
C GLY A 253 -9.36 21.22 -6.22
N ARG A 254 -8.56 20.68 -5.29
CA ARG A 254 -7.24 21.23 -4.91
C ARG A 254 -6.20 21.00 -6.00
N ARG A 255 -6.38 19.94 -6.79
CA ARG A 255 -5.63 19.68 -8.03
C ARG A 255 -6.57 19.81 -9.22
N LYS A 256 -6.12 20.53 -10.25
CA LYS A 256 -6.87 20.73 -11.49
C LYS A 256 -6.09 20.17 -12.67
N LEU A 257 -6.76 19.34 -13.45
CA LEU A 257 -6.23 18.83 -14.71
C LEU A 257 -6.36 19.90 -15.80
N LEU A 258 -5.25 20.24 -16.46
CA LEU A 258 -5.16 21.26 -17.50
C LEU A 258 -5.47 20.67 -18.88
N CYS A 259 -4.98 19.47 -19.16
CA CYS A 259 -5.16 18.73 -20.42
C CYS A 259 -5.01 17.21 -20.20
N GLY A 260 -5.40 16.44 -21.22
CA GLY A 260 -5.20 14.99 -21.23
C GLY A 260 -6.04 14.24 -20.20
N SER A 261 -5.51 13.12 -19.71
CA SER A 261 -6.12 12.33 -18.65
C SER A 261 -5.07 11.73 -17.74
N VAL A 262 -5.45 11.50 -16.48
CA VAL A 262 -4.64 10.73 -15.52
C VAL A 262 -5.48 9.61 -14.94
N THR A 263 -4.98 8.38 -15.03
CA THR A 263 -5.53 7.19 -14.39
C THR A 263 -4.65 6.80 -13.22
N PHE A 264 -5.25 6.67 -12.05
CA PHE A 264 -4.61 6.23 -10.83
C PHE A 264 -5.03 4.79 -10.53
N VAL A 265 -4.05 3.91 -10.31
CA VAL A 265 -4.26 2.55 -9.82
C VAL A 265 -3.49 2.41 -8.51
N PRO A 266 -4.13 2.70 -7.35
CA PRO A 266 -3.43 2.71 -6.06
C PRO A 266 -2.81 1.37 -5.72
N VAL A 267 -3.53 0.27 -5.99
CA VAL A 267 -3.12 -1.10 -5.70
C VAL A 267 -3.30 -1.97 -6.94
N VAL A 268 -2.20 -2.26 -7.63
CA VAL A 268 -2.18 -3.13 -8.80
C VAL A 268 -2.38 -4.59 -8.44
N ASN A 269 -1.77 -5.08 -7.35
CA ASN A 269 -1.92 -6.47 -6.91
C ASN A 269 -2.67 -6.58 -5.56
N PRO A 270 -4.03 -6.58 -5.56
CA PRO A 270 -4.83 -6.61 -4.34
C PRO A 270 -4.56 -7.82 -3.44
N MET A 271 -4.25 -8.98 -4.02
CA MET A 271 -3.94 -10.17 -3.24
C MET A 271 -2.61 -10.03 -2.50
N ALA A 272 -1.54 -9.65 -3.20
CA ALA A 272 -0.24 -9.40 -2.58
C ALA A 272 -0.35 -8.32 -1.49
N TYR A 273 -1.08 -7.23 -1.79
CA TYR A 273 -1.25 -6.08 -0.89
C TYR A 273 -1.97 -6.44 0.41
N ARG A 274 -3.07 -7.19 0.32
CA ARG A 274 -3.79 -7.68 1.52
C ARG A 274 -2.92 -8.59 2.37
N LEU A 275 -2.15 -9.47 1.73
CA LEU A 275 -1.28 -10.42 2.41
C LEU A 275 0.00 -9.80 2.99
N ASP A 276 0.26 -8.51 2.73
CA ASP A 276 1.52 -7.81 3.03
C ASP A 276 2.75 -8.59 2.52
N ARG A 277 2.64 -9.07 1.28
CA ARG A 277 3.70 -9.84 0.61
C ARG A 277 4.18 -9.08 -0.61
N ARG A 278 5.44 -9.34 -0.99
CA ARG A 278 5.95 -8.89 -2.29
C ARG A 278 5.09 -9.39 -3.44
N GLU A 279 4.62 -10.62 -3.34
CA GLU A 279 3.95 -11.34 -4.43
C GLU A 279 2.67 -12.01 -3.92
N GLY A 280 1.72 -12.22 -4.82
CA GLY A 280 0.53 -13.02 -4.53
C GLY A 280 0.86 -14.51 -4.68
N GLU A 281 0.84 -14.99 -5.93
CA GLU A 281 1.27 -16.35 -6.28
C GLU A 281 2.60 -16.35 -7.06
N ARG A 282 2.85 -15.28 -7.84
CA ARG A 282 4.09 -15.06 -8.60
C ARG A 282 4.47 -13.58 -8.60
N ASN A 283 5.73 -13.27 -8.91
CA ASN A 283 6.14 -11.92 -9.23
C ASN A 283 5.46 -11.41 -10.52
N LEU A 284 4.51 -10.49 -10.38
CA LEU A 284 3.82 -9.85 -11.52
C LEU A 284 4.82 -9.13 -12.43
N ASN A 285 5.76 -8.40 -11.84
CA ASN A 285 6.72 -7.53 -12.52
C ASN A 285 7.92 -8.25 -13.15
N ARG A 286 7.87 -9.59 -13.24
CA ARG A 286 8.85 -10.39 -13.96
C ARG A 286 8.29 -10.99 -15.24
N ASN A 287 6.99 -11.25 -15.33
CA ASN A 287 6.41 -11.85 -16.54
C ASN A 287 5.02 -11.26 -16.73
N LEU A 288 5.00 -10.01 -17.17
CA LEU A 288 3.80 -9.25 -17.50
C LEU A 288 3.49 -9.41 -18.99
N ARG A 289 2.31 -9.92 -19.30
CA ARG A 289 1.77 -10.10 -20.65
C ARG A 289 0.27 -10.35 -20.58
N ASP A 290 -0.40 -10.34 -21.72
CA ASP A 290 -1.77 -10.86 -21.80
C ASP A 290 -1.76 -12.40 -21.68
N TYR A 291 -2.67 -12.95 -20.87
CA TYR A 291 -2.84 -14.38 -20.63
C TYR A 291 -4.19 -14.84 -21.15
N PRO A 292 -4.26 -15.49 -22.33
CA PRO A 292 -5.52 -16.00 -22.87
C PRO A 292 -6.25 -16.97 -21.92
N VAL A 293 -5.49 -17.71 -21.11
CA VAL A 293 -6.01 -18.64 -20.10
C VAL A 293 -5.30 -18.38 -18.76
N PRO A 294 -5.83 -17.48 -17.91
CA PRO A 294 -5.16 -17.11 -16.66
C PRO A 294 -5.19 -18.26 -15.64
N GLN A 295 -4.04 -18.60 -15.07
CA GLN A 295 -3.90 -19.68 -14.09
C GLN A 295 -3.82 -19.12 -12.67
N VAL A 296 -2.92 -18.17 -12.45
CA VAL A 296 -2.65 -17.56 -11.14
C VAL A 296 -3.22 -16.15 -11.05
N ASN A 297 -3.30 -15.60 -9.84
CA ASN A 297 -3.77 -14.26 -9.55
C ASN A 297 -3.10 -13.21 -10.46
N GLU A 298 -1.78 -13.26 -10.59
CA GLU A 298 -1.04 -12.29 -11.41
C GLU A 298 -1.42 -12.32 -12.89
N ASP A 299 -1.85 -13.46 -13.43
CA ASP A 299 -2.34 -13.54 -14.81
C ASP A 299 -3.67 -12.80 -14.96
N ARG A 300 -4.55 -12.90 -13.95
CA ARG A 300 -5.84 -12.18 -13.91
C ARG A 300 -5.63 -10.68 -13.74
N VAL A 301 -4.69 -10.30 -12.86
CA VAL A 301 -4.27 -8.90 -12.68
C VAL A 301 -3.69 -8.34 -13.99
N ALA A 302 -2.79 -9.09 -14.65
CA ALA A 302 -2.19 -8.69 -15.92
C ALA A 302 -3.25 -8.46 -17.00
N ASN A 303 -4.26 -9.32 -17.11
CA ASN A 303 -5.35 -9.16 -18.07
C ASN A 303 -6.22 -7.90 -17.85
N VAL A 304 -6.18 -7.30 -16.65
CA VAL A 304 -6.82 -6.01 -16.37
C VAL A 304 -5.84 -4.86 -16.62
N LEU A 305 -4.59 -5.01 -16.16
CA LEU A 305 -3.56 -3.97 -16.23
C LEU A 305 -3.05 -3.73 -17.65
N CYS A 306 -2.77 -4.77 -18.43
CA CYS A 306 -2.19 -4.67 -19.78
C CYS A 306 -3.05 -3.82 -20.74
N PRO A 307 -4.39 -4.00 -20.82
CA PRO A 307 -5.25 -3.09 -21.58
C PRO A 307 -5.20 -1.65 -21.08
N MET A 308 -5.10 -1.43 -19.76
CA MET A 308 -4.94 -0.09 -19.21
C MET A 308 -3.61 0.51 -19.68
N LEU A 309 -2.48 -0.18 -19.53
CA LEU A 309 -1.18 0.31 -20.01
C LEU A 309 -1.23 0.70 -21.50
N ARG A 310 -1.78 -0.16 -22.36
CA ARG A 310 -1.96 0.12 -23.80
C ARG A 310 -2.83 1.35 -24.11
N ALA A 311 -3.73 1.72 -23.19
CA ALA A 311 -4.60 2.87 -23.35
C ALA A 311 -3.96 4.20 -22.93
N HIS A 312 -2.73 4.19 -22.42
CA HIS A 312 -2.02 5.38 -21.95
C HIS A 312 -0.74 5.63 -22.76
N ASP A 313 -0.22 6.85 -22.66
CA ASP A 313 1.00 7.28 -23.35
C ASP A 313 2.22 7.25 -22.42
N VAL A 314 2.01 7.46 -21.11
CA VAL A 314 3.08 7.49 -20.10
C VAL A 314 2.70 6.69 -18.85
N LEU A 315 3.62 5.87 -18.33
CA LEU A 315 3.52 5.15 -17.06
C LEU A 315 4.49 5.76 -16.03
N ILE A 316 3.98 6.05 -14.82
CA ILE A 316 4.78 6.28 -13.61
C ILE A 316 4.47 5.15 -12.64
N ASP A 317 5.40 4.21 -12.48
CA ASP A 317 5.22 3.06 -11.59
C ASP A 317 5.97 3.27 -10.26
N LEU A 318 5.23 3.34 -9.15
CA LEU A 318 5.77 3.66 -7.83
C LEU A 318 6.09 2.38 -7.05
N HIS A 319 7.36 2.23 -6.72
CA HIS A 319 7.90 1.12 -5.93
C HIS A 319 8.62 1.63 -4.68
N SER A 320 9.00 0.69 -3.83
CA SER A 320 10.02 0.88 -2.78
C SER A 320 10.91 -0.35 -2.74
N PHE A 321 12.07 -0.26 -2.11
CA PHE A 321 13.06 -1.33 -2.11
C PHE A 321 13.47 -1.76 -0.70
N GLY A 322 14.07 -2.93 -0.59
CA GLY A 322 14.42 -3.52 0.72
C GLY A 322 15.71 -2.95 1.33
N ALA A 323 16.65 -2.49 0.51
CA ALA A 323 17.90 -1.91 0.97
C ALA A 323 17.69 -0.47 1.47
N ASP A 324 18.59 0.01 2.32
CA ASP A 324 18.62 1.43 2.66
C ASP A 324 19.19 2.24 1.49
N GLY A 325 18.74 3.48 1.34
CA GLY A 325 19.28 4.40 0.34
C GLY A 325 18.32 5.48 -0.12
N PRO A 326 18.81 6.43 -0.93
CA PRO A 326 17.99 7.47 -1.50
C PRO A 326 17.02 6.90 -2.53
N ALA A 327 15.93 7.62 -2.78
CA ALA A 327 15.05 7.31 -3.88
C ALA A 327 15.74 7.50 -5.25
N PHE A 328 15.34 6.73 -6.25
CA PHE A 328 15.88 6.81 -7.61
C PHE A 328 14.87 6.31 -8.65
N ALA A 329 15.12 6.63 -9.92
CA ALA A 329 14.30 6.15 -11.03
C ALA A 329 15.05 5.10 -11.86
N LEU A 330 14.33 4.12 -12.38
CA LEU A 330 14.77 3.25 -13.47
C LEU A 330 14.01 3.67 -14.74
N PHE A 331 14.74 3.84 -15.84
CA PHE A 331 14.16 4.23 -17.13
C PHE A 331 14.90 3.58 -18.30
N GLY A 332 14.33 3.71 -19.50
CA GLY A 332 14.82 3.04 -20.71
C GLY A 332 16.08 3.69 -21.27
N PRO A 333 16.69 3.05 -22.29
CA PRO A 333 17.93 3.50 -22.90
C PRO A 333 17.73 4.76 -23.77
N ASP A 334 18.77 5.58 -23.89
CA ASP A 334 18.72 6.82 -24.70
C ASP A 334 18.82 6.58 -26.21
N ALA A 335 19.38 5.45 -26.60
CA ALA A 335 19.54 5.06 -27.98
C ALA A 335 18.92 3.68 -28.18
N PRO A 336 18.38 3.40 -29.38
CA PRO A 336 17.97 2.05 -29.72
C PRO A 336 19.21 1.14 -29.64
N GLY A 337 19.11 0.11 -28.80
CA GLY A 337 20.16 -0.90 -28.61
C GLY A 337 19.86 -2.16 -29.40
N SER A 338 19.95 -3.31 -28.74
CA SER A 338 19.41 -4.57 -29.27
C SER A 338 17.88 -4.59 -29.15
N ASP A 339 17.22 -5.50 -29.88
CA ASP A 339 15.77 -5.78 -29.77
C ASP A 339 15.33 -6.26 -28.37
N LEU A 340 16.27 -6.37 -27.42
CA LEU A 340 16.07 -6.85 -26.06
C LEU A 340 15.34 -5.83 -25.18
N GLU A 341 15.73 -4.56 -25.25
CA GLU A 341 15.18 -3.51 -24.38
C GLU A 341 14.23 -2.64 -25.21
N PRO A 342 12.91 -2.69 -24.95
CA PRO A 342 11.95 -1.96 -25.76
C PRO A 342 12.25 -0.45 -25.72
N TYR A 343 12.38 0.14 -26.90
CA TYR A 343 12.70 1.55 -27.10
C TYR A 343 11.52 2.23 -27.81
N ALA A 344 10.93 3.24 -27.17
CA ALA A 344 9.77 3.94 -27.71
C ALA A 344 9.90 5.46 -27.64
N ARG A 345 10.02 6.02 -26.42
CA ARG A 345 9.95 7.48 -26.19
C ARG A 345 11.03 7.98 -25.22
N PRO A 346 12.33 7.80 -25.51
CA PRO A 346 13.41 8.11 -24.58
C PRO A 346 13.50 9.60 -24.20
N ILE A 347 13.14 10.51 -25.12
CA ILE A 347 13.14 11.96 -24.85
C ILE A 347 12.09 12.30 -23.77
N GLU A 348 10.92 11.66 -23.83
CA GLU A 348 9.87 11.85 -22.83
C GLU A 348 10.29 11.25 -21.48
N GLU A 349 10.88 10.05 -21.46
CA GLU A 349 11.39 9.43 -20.24
C GLU A 349 12.51 10.26 -19.59
N ARG A 350 13.49 10.73 -20.37
CA ARG A 350 14.59 11.58 -19.88
C ARG A 350 14.08 12.91 -19.33
N ARG A 351 13.13 13.55 -20.02
CA ARG A 351 12.49 14.78 -19.53
C ARG A 351 11.74 14.53 -18.22
N LEU A 352 11.03 13.41 -18.13
CA LEU A 352 10.29 13.04 -16.93
C LEU A 352 11.24 12.81 -15.76
N VAL A 353 12.27 11.97 -15.93
CA VAL A 353 13.31 11.67 -14.93
C VAL A 353 13.99 12.95 -14.43
N GLY A 354 14.36 13.87 -15.33
CA GLY A 354 14.99 15.14 -14.99
C GLY A 354 14.12 16.06 -14.13
N ALA A 355 12.79 15.89 -14.18
CA ALA A 355 11.85 16.74 -13.45
C ALA A 355 11.49 16.21 -12.05
N LEU A 356 11.78 14.94 -11.73
CA LEU A 356 11.38 14.33 -10.45
C LEU A 356 12.17 14.87 -9.26
N GLY A 357 13.39 15.35 -9.49
CA GLY A 357 14.32 15.79 -8.45
C GLY A 357 14.81 14.67 -7.55
N LEU A 358 15.08 13.51 -8.17
CA LEU A 358 15.76 12.39 -7.54
C LEU A 358 17.28 12.58 -7.67
N PRO A 359 18.08 12.07 -6.72
CA PRO A 359 19.54 12.22 -6.74
C PRO A 359 20.21 11.49 -7.91
N PHE A 360 19.68 10.34 -8.32
CA PHE A 360 20.18 9.58 -9.45
C PHE A 360 19.08 8.79 -10.15
N ALA A 361 19.38 8.34 -11.36
CA ALA A 361 18.54 7.47 -12.16
C ALA A 361 19.39 6.40 -12.85
N VAL A 362 18.80 5.25 -13.14
CA VAL A 362 19.47 4.04 -13.56
C VAL A 362 18.90 3.53 -14.88
N GLN A 363 19.78 3.12 -15.80
CA GLN A 363 19.44 2.47 -17.08
C GLN A 363 20.11 1.10 -17.20
N GLY A 364 19.68 0.29 -18.18
CA GLY A 364 20.36 -0.96 -18.56
C GLY A 364 19.87 -2.19 -17.80
N TRP A 365 18.63 -2.18 -17.32
CA TRP A 365 18.04 -3.30 -16.58
C TRP A 365 18.00 -4.59 -17.40
N MET A 366 17.43 -4.54 -18.60
CA MET A 366 17.25 -5.72 -19.46
C MET A 366 18.59 -6.35 -19.91
N PRO A 367 19.59 -5.58 -20.40
CA PRO A 367 20.92 -6.13 -20.70
C PRO A 367 21.61 -6.78 -19.50
N ALA A 368 21.55 -6.14 -18.33
CA ALA A 368 22.13 -6.69 -17.11
C ALA A 368 21.46 -8.01 -16.70
N HIS A 369 20.13 -8.08 -16.81
CA HIS A 369 19.37 -9.29 -16.52
C HIS A 369 19.62 -10.41 -17.54
N LEU A 370 19.79 -10.10 -18.83
CA LEU A 370 20.17 -11.12 -19.82
C LEU A 370 21.58 -11.66 -19.56
N LYS A 371 22.54 -10.78 -19.27
CA LYS A 371 23.92 -11.17 -18.95
C LYS A 371 23.94 -12.11 -17.75
N ALA A 372 23.18 -11.76 -16.72
CA ALA A 372 22.94 -12.58 -15.54
C ALA A 372 22.39 -13.98 -15.85
N LEU A 373 21.26 -14.06 -16.57
CA LEU A 373 20.64 -15.33 -16.94
C LEU A 373 21.57 -16.18 -17.82
N THR A 374 22.34 -15.55 -18.71
CA THR A 374 23.30 -16.24 -19.58
C THR A 374 24.41 -16.91 -18.78
N GLN A 375 24.93 -16.26 -17.75
CA GLN A 375 25.95 -16.84 -16.84
C GLN A 375 25.43 -18.06 -16.08
N GLN A 376 24.11 -18.16 -15.88
CA GLN A 376 23.45 -19.31 -15.27
C GLN A 376 23.00 -20.39 -16.28
N GLY A 377 23.23 -20.20 -17.59
CA GLY A 377 22.73 -21.10 -18.64
C GLY A 377 21.21 -21.02 -18.86
N ARG A 378 20.59 -19.89 -18.52
CA ARG A 378 19.13 -19.67 -18.48
C ARG A 378 18.66 -18.53 -19.40
N ALA A 379 19.43 -18.17 -20.43
CA ALA A 379 19.14 -17.05 -21.33
C ALA A 379 17.74 -17.11 -21.98
N GLN A 380 17.21 -18.31 -22.21
CA GLN A 380 15.86 -18.57 -22.71
C GLN A 380 14.73 -18.02 -21.82
N GLU A 381 15.03 -17.73 -20.55
CA GLU A 381 14.07 -17.21 -19.57
C GLU A 381 13.96 -15.68 -19.58
N ILE A 382 14.55 -14.98 -20.56
CA ILE A 382 14.56 -13.52 -20.62
C ILE A 382 13.15 -12.88 -20.64
N GLY A 383 12.12 -13.62 -21.07
CA GLY A 383 10.73 -13.20 -20.93
C GLY A 383 10.27 -13.02 -19.47
N HIS A 384 11.03 -13.56 -18.50
CA HIS A 384 10.88 -13.34 -17.06
C HIS A 384 11.55 -12.03 -16.56
N ALA A 385 11.94 -11.14 -17.48
CA ALA A 385 12.39 -9.79 -17.17
C ALA A 385 11.36 -8.71 -17.57
N ILE A 386 10.22 -9.09 -18.16
CA ILE A 386 9.22 -8.14 -18.65
C ILE A 386 8.34 -7.68 -17.48
N GLY A 387 8.61 -6.47 -17.00
CA GLY A 387 7.77 -5.77 -16.03
C GLY A 387 6.79 -4.79 -16.68
N THR A 388 6.17 -3.97 -15.84
CA THR A 388 5.25 -2.88 -16.22
C THR A 388 5.90 -1.88 -17.17
N THR A 389 7.14 -1.48 -16.92
CA THR A 389 7.88 -0.53 -17.75
C THR A 389 8.26 -1.10 -19.11
N GLU A 390 8.72 -2.34 -19.16
CA GLU A 390 9.09 -3.01 -20.41
C GLU A 390 7.85 -3.25 -21.26
N PHE A 391 6.75 -3.69 -20.65
CA PHE A 391 5.47 -3.85 -21.35
C PHE A 391 4.96 -2.51 -21.90
N MET A 392 5.00 -1.44 -21.11
CA MET A 392 4.58 -0.11 -21.56
C MET A 392 5.39 0.37 -22.76
N ARG A 393 6.73 0.26 -22.70
CA ARG A 393 7.60 0.61 -23.83
C ARG A 393 7.35 -0.28 -25.06
N PHE A 394 7.15 -1.58 -24.86
CA PHE A 394 6.79 -2.51 -25.94
C PHE A 394 5.51 -2.10 -26.67
N THR A 395 4.55 -1.50 -25.96
CA THR A 395 3.30 -1.00 -26.53
C THR A 395 3.38 0.43 -27.09
N GLY A 396 4.58 1.04 -27.09
CA GLY A 396 4.85 2.36 -27.69
C GLY A 396 4.75 3.55 -26.72
N GLY A 397 4.59 3.29 -25.42
CA GLY A 397 4.53 4.31 -24.37
C GLY A 397 5.89 4.68 -23.79
N ALA A 398 5.93 5.78 -23.04
CA ALA A 398 7.04 6.12 -22.15
C ALA A 398 6.80 5.50 -20.76
N ALA A 399 7.84 5.04 -20.08
CA ALA A 399 7.68 4.46 -18.76
C ALA A 399 8.86 4.71 -17.83
N ILE A 400 8.57 4.93 -16.55
CA ILE A 400 9.57 4.96 -15.49
C ILE A 400 9.09 4.12 -14.30
N THR A 401 10.04 3.47 -13.65
CA THR A 401 9.85 2.91 -12.31
C THR A 401 10.55 3.83 -11.33
N VAL A 402 9.89 4.19 -10.24
CA VAL A 402 10.48 5.03 -9.21
C VAL A 402 10.52 4.28 -7.90
N GLU A 403 11.75 4.02 -7.45
CA GLU A 403 12.06 3.45 -6.16
C GLU A 403 12.06 4.57 -5.13
N CYS A 404 10.93 4.74 -4.43
CA CYS A 404 10.65 5.93 -3.61
C CYS A 404 11.39 5.96 -2.26
N GLY A 405 12.20 4.94 -1.98
CA GLY A 405 12.94 4.78 -0.73
C GLY A 405 12.82 3.35 -0.18
N SER A 406 13.39 3.13 1.01
CA SER A 406 13.29 1.84 1.71
C SER A 406 11.83 1.54 2.10
N HIS A 407 11.42 0.26 2.06
CA HIS A 407 10.07 -0.19 2.46
C HIS A 407 9.64 0.32 3.85
N LYS A 408 10.60 0.56 4.74
CA LYS A 408 10.38 0.99 6.13
C LYS A 408 10.46 2.50 6.34
N ASP A 409 10.91 3.25 5.33
CA ASP A 409 11.09 4.69 5.46
C ASP A 409 9.72 5.41 5.32
N PRO A 410 9.19 6.05 6.38
CA PRO A 410 7.95 6.81 6.28
C PRO A 410 8.04 8.00 5.32
N ALA A 411 9.25 8.54 5.07
CA ALA A 411 9.45 9.62 4.11
C ALA A 411 9.20 9.19 2.66
N SER A 412 9.27 7.89 2.36
CA SER A 412 9.00 7.34 1.02
C SER A 412 7.60 7.69 0.50
N ILE A 413 6.62 7.89 1.39
CA ILE A 413 5.26 8.32 1.02
C ILE A 413 5.28 9.76 0.47
N GLY A 414 6.05 10.65 1.10
CA GLY A 414 6.24 12.02 0.65
C GLY A 414 6.97 12.07 -0.68
N VAL A 415 8.03 11.27 -0.84
CA VAL A 415 8.77 11.13 -2.10
C VAL A 415 7.85 10.63 -3.23
N ALA A 416 7.08 9.57 -2.99
CA ALA A 416 6.14 9.03 -3.97
C ALA A 416 5.11 10.08 -4.41
N TYR A 417 4.61 10.88 -3.45
CA TYR A 417 3.69 11.97 -3.75
C TYR A 417 4.34 13.07 -4.61
N ASP A 418 5.56 13.50 -4.26
CA ASP A 418 6.31 14.51 -5.00
C ASP A 418 6.64 14.04 -6.43
N VAL A 419 6.98 12.76 -6.60
CA VAL A 419 7.23 12.12 -7.90
C VAL A 419 5.98 12.21 -8.78
N VAL A 420 4.81 11.87 -8.25
CA VAL A 420 3.55 11.98 -9.00
C VAL A 420 3.25 13.44 -9.36
N ALA A 421 3.32 14.35 -8.39
CA ALA A 421 3.02 15.76 -8.61
C ALA A 421 3.97 16.39 -9.66
N ARG A 422 5.28 16.19 -9.50
CA ARG A 422 6.29 16.71 -10.43
C ARG A 422 6.20 16.04 -11.80
N GLY A 423 5.95 14.73 -11.84
CA GLY A 423 5.78 13.99 -13.10
C GLY A 423 4.60 14.49 -13.91
N LEU A 424 3.42 14.65 -13.27
CA LEU A 424 2.24 15.20 -13.92
C LEU A 424 2.46 16.66 -14.38
N ALA A 425 3.18 17.47 -13.60
CA ALA A 425 3.52 18.84 -13.97
C ALA A 425 4.50 18.90 -15.15
N ALA A 426 5.52 18.03 -15.17
CA ALA A 426 6.52 17.94 -16.24
C ALA A 426 5.89 17.58 -17.60
N LEU A 427 4.83 16.76 -17.56
CA LEU A 427 4.00 16.36 -18.69
C LEU A 427 2.91 17.39 -19.03
N GLY A 428 2.77 18.46 -18.24
CA GLY A 428 1.82 19.55 -18.47
C GLY A 428 0.37 19.26 -18.06
N LEU A 429 0.11 18.15 -17.36
CA LEU A 429 -1.25 17.77 -16.92
C LEU A 429 -1.73 18.67 -15.79
N ILE A 430 -0.84 19.14 -14.91
CA ILE A 430 -1.17 20.03 -13.78
C ILE A 430 -0.23 21.23 -13.74
N MET A 431 -0.61 22.27 -12.99
CA MET A 431 0.30 23.37 -12.72
C MET A 431 1.44 22.90 -11.83
N ALA A 432 2.67 23.30 -12.18
CA ALA A 432 3.83 23.12 -11.32
C ALA A 432 3.68 23.96 -10.05
N GLU A 433 4.13 23.41 -8.93
CA GLU A 433 4.25 24.17 -7.70
C GLU A 433 5.35 25.23 -7.82
N ALA A 434 5.16 26.36 -7.14
CA ALA A 434 6.17 27.43 -7.15
C ALA A 434 7.43 26.97 -6.40
N GLY A 435 8.60 27.10 -7.03
CA GLY A 435 9.87 26.72 -6.41
C GLY A 435 11.01 26.69 -7.42
N THR A 436 12.21 26.45 -6.91
CA THR A 436 13.39 26.22 -7.74
C THR A 436 13.28 24.87 -8.43
N PRO A 437 13.48 24.78 -9.76
CA PRO A 437 13.57 23.50 -10.45
C PRO A 437 14.62 22.60 -9.80
N PRO A 438 14.35 21.29 -9.65
CA PRO A 438 15.32 20.39 -9.06
C PRO A 438 16.56 20.26 -9.94
N ALA A 439 17.69 19.95 -9.31
CA ALA A 439 18.90 19.57 -10.05
C ALA A 439 18.64 18.26 -10.83
N PRO A 440 19.24 18.10 -12.02
CA PRO A 440 19.13 16.86 -12.77
C PRO A 440 19.81 15.71 -12.01
N PRO A 441 19.26 14.47 -12.10
CA PRO A 441 19.85 13.30 -11.46
C PRO A 441 21.20 12.94 -12.10
N THR A 442 22.07 12.31 -11.31
CA THR A 442 23.20 11.56 -11.88
C THR A 442 22.67 10.34 -12.62
N ILE A 443 23.12 10.10 -13.86
CA ILE A 443 22.72 8.91 -14.62
C ILE A 443 23.74 7.80 -14.38
N LEU A 444 23.25 6.62 -14.05
CA LEU A 444 24.02 5.41 -13.83
C LEU A 444 23.56 4.30 -14.79
N HIS A 445 24.47 3.45 -15.23
CA HIS A 445 24.15 2.30 -16.10
C HIS A 445 24.52 1.01 -15.41
N ILE A 446 23.60 0.05 -15.33
CA ILE A 446 23.89 -1.27 -14.76
C ILE A 446 24.85 -2.01 -15.70
N GLY A 447 26.07 -2.25 -15.23
CA GLY A 447 27.12 -2.95 -15.99
C GLY A 447 27.18 -4.44 -15.66
N ASP A 448 26.95 -4.77 -14.39
CA ASP A 448 27.17 -6.11 -13.85
C ASP A 448 26.13 -6.45 -12.77
N ALA A 449 25.67 -7.70 -12.76
CA ALA A 449 24.84 -8.27 -11.71
C ALA A 449 25.65 -9.35 -11.00
N ILE A 450 25.80 -9.23 -9.68
CA ILE A 450 26.59 -10.17 -8.88
C ILE A 450 25.63 -11.18 -8.26
N PHE A 451 25.77 -12.46 -8.65
CA PHE A 451 24.97 -13.55 -8.10
C PHE A 451 25.67 -14.27 -6.96
N ALA A 452 24.87 -14.82 -6.05
CA ALA A 452 25.34 -15.79 -5.09
C ALA A 452 25.52 -17.14 -5.80
N GLU A 453 26.75 -17.68 -5.75
CA GLU A 453 27.06 -19.03 -6.23
C GLU A 453 26.67 -20.08 -5.17
N SER A 454 26.62 -19.67 -3.90
CA SER A 454 26.29 -20.47 -2.73
C SER A 454 25.45 -19.65 -1.75
N ASP A 455 24.66 -20.33 -0.90
CA ASP A 455 23.93 -19.72 0.22
C ASP A 455 24.87 -19.10 1.28
N GLU A 456 26.16 -19.45 1.24
CA GLU A 456 27.21 -18.92 2.14
C GLU A 456 27.93 -17.69 1.59
N ASP A 457 27.66 -17.30 0.33
CA ASP A 457 28.20 -16.08 -0.25
C ASP A 457 27.64 -14.85 0.47
N ARG A 458 28.49 -13.87 0.78
CA ARG A 458 28.09 -12.69 1.54
C ARG A 458 28.80 -11.42 1.07
N LEU A 459 28.08 -10.31 1.11
CA LEU A 459 28.69 -8.98 1.04
C LEU A 459 29.45 -8.70 2.34
N LEU A 460 30.56 -7.95 2.26
CA LEU A 460 31.40 -7.66 3.44
C LEU A 460 30.70 -6.77 4.48
N ARG A 461 29.75 -5.95 4.02
CA ARG A 461 28.93 -5.04 4.80
C ARG A 461 27.60 -4.84 4.12
N THR A 462 26.66 -4.21 4.82
CA THR A 462 25.45 -3.67 4.19
C THR A 462 25.85 -2.48 3.33
N TYR A 463 25.53 -2.53 2.03
CA TYR A 463 25.72 -1.40 1.12
C TYR A 463 24.43 -0.60 1.00
N VAL A 464 24.57 0.72 1.01
CA VAL A 464 23.46 1.62 0.72
C VAL A 464 23.29 1.70 -0.81
N THR A 465 22.06 1.79 -1.28
CA THR A 465 21.79 1.94 -2.72
C THR A 465 22.37 3.27 -3.22
N GLY A 466 23.19 3.21 -4.27
CA GLY A 466 23.95 4.33 -4.79
C GLY A 466 25.33 4.53 -4.13
N GLU A 467 25.74 3.65 -3.21
CA GLU A 467 27.06 3.74 -2.54
C GLU A 467 28.19 3.54 -3.56
N PRO A 468 29.18 4.45 -3.62
CA PRO A 468 30.28 4.35 -4.58
C PRO A 468 31.26 3.22 -4.24
N VAL A 469 31.78 2.57 -5.27
CA VAL A 469 32.82 1.53 -5.18
C VAL A 469 33.93 1.77 -6.19
N ARG A 470 35.15 1.32 -5.87
CA ARG A 470 36.31 1.44 -6.77
C ARG A 470 36.66 0.13 -7.45
N ALA A 471 37.23 0.20 -8.64
CA ALA A 471 37.77 -0.95 -9.35
C ALA A 471 38.77 -1.71 -8.46
N GLY A 472 38.55 -3.02 -8.31
CA GLY A 472 39.35 -3.89 -7.45
C GLY A 472 38.97 -3.87 -5.96
N GLU A 473 38.04 -3.01 -5.52
CA GLU A 473 37.51 -3.05 -4.15
C GLU A 473 36.84 -4.40 -3.90
N VAL A 474 37.21 -5.06 -2.79
CA VAL A 474 36.55 -6.30 -2.35
C VAL A 474 35.22 -5.92 -1.74
N ILE A 475 34.12 -6.32 -2.38
CA ILE A 475 32.77 -6.00 -1.94
C ILE A 475 32.10 -7.15 -1.18
N GLY A 476 32.59 -8.36 -1.36
CA GLY A 476 32.04 -9.57 -0.74
C GLY A 476 33.04 -10.72 -0.74
N GLN A 477 32.58 -11.87 -0.24
CA GLN A 477 33.36 -13.09 -0.15
C GLN A 477 32.50 -14.28 -0.61
N ARG A 478 33.09 -15.14 -1.44
CA ARG A 478 32.51 -16.43 -1.84
C ARG A 478 32.63 -17.46 -0.71
N ALA A 479 31.80 -18.51 -0.75
CA ALA A 479 31.85 -19.62 0.20
C ALA A 479 33.25 -20.28 0.29
N ASP A 480 33.98 -20.37 -0.83
CA ASP A 480 35.33 -20.93 -0.89
C ASP A 480 36.44 -19.95 -0.47
N GLY A 481 36.08 -18.76 -0.01
CA GLY A 481 36.98 -17.72 0.46
C GLY A 481 37.50 -16.78 -0.63
N ARG A 482 37.20 -17.01 -1.92
CA ARG A 482 37.58 -16.08 -3.00
C ARG A 482 36.93 -14.70 -2.81
N PRO A 483 37.64 -13.60 -3.06
CA PRO A 483 37.06 -12.25 -2.97
C PRO A 483 36.12 -11.98 -4.14
N ILE A 484 34.99 -11.34 -3.84
CA ILE A 484 34.12 -10.72 -4.85
C ILE A 484 34.58 -9.28 -4.98
N THR A 485 35.03 -8.87 -6.17
CA THR A 485 35.59 -7.53 -6.40
C THR A 485 34.74 -6.72 -7.38
N ALA A 486 34.70 -5.40 -7.17
CA ALA A 486 34.10 -4.48 -8.14
C ALA A 486 34.98 -4.43 -9.41
N PRO A 487 34.44 -4.75 -10.60
CA PRO A 487 35.24 -4.83 -11.83
C PRO A 487 35.59 -3.46 -12.41
N HIS A 488 34.95 -2.39 -11.94
CA HIS A 488 35.16 -1.02 -12.37
C HIS A 488 34.72 -0.04 -11.28
N ASP A 489 35.11 1.23 -11.40
CA ASP A 489 34.57 2.32 -10.59
C ASP A 489 33.07 2.47 -10.87
N GLY A 490 32.30 2.82 -9.84
CA GLY A 490 30.85 2.80 -9.96
C GLY A 490 30.08 2.96 -8.67
N ALA A 491 28.87 2.44 -8.66
CA ALA A 491 28.00 2.40 -7.47
C ALA A 491 27.26 1.07 -7.34
N VAL A 492 26.97 0.66 -6.12
CA VAL A 492 26.19 -0.55 -5.80
C VAL A 492 24.71 -0.19 -5.67
N ILE A 493 23.81 -0.98 -6.27
CA ILE A 493 22.36 -0.87 -6.06
C ILE A 493 21.73 -2.23 -5.72
N PHE A 494 20.58 -2.20 -5.04
CA PHE A 494 19.82 -3.38 -4.60
C PHE A 494 20.65 -4.44 -3.86
N ALA A 495 21.53 -4.00 -2.96
CA ALA A 495 22.34 -4.92 -2.16
C ALA A 495 21.49 -5.69 -1.15
N SER A 496 21.64 -7.02 -1.14
CA SER A 496 20.93 -7.93 -0.23
C SER A 496 21.90 -8.61 0.74
N GLY A 497 21.54 -8.63 2.03
CA GLY A 497 22.37 -9.20 3.09
C GLY A 497 22.25 -10.72 3.24
N THR A 498 21.15 -11.32 2.80
CA THR A 498 20.91 -12.77 2.82
C THR A 498 20.47 -13.21 1.44
N VAL A 499 21.27 -14.04 0.78
CA VAL A 499 21.09 -14.36 -0.64
C VAL A 499 21.16 -15.87 -0.81
N LYS A 500 20.15 -16.44 -1.47
CA LYS A 500 20.17 -17.86 -1.85
C LYS A 500 21.04 -18.02 -3.11
N ALA A 501 21.68 -19.17 -3.25
CA ALA A 501 22.35 -19.56 -4.48
C ALA A 501 21.45 -19.33 -5.70
N GLY A 502 21.99 -18.68 -6.72
CA GLY A 502 21.27 -18.33 -7.94
C GLY A 502 20.45 -17.04 -7.88
N THR A 503 20.47 -16.29 -6.77
CA THR A 503 19.81 -14.97 -6.64
C THR A 503 20.80 -13.81 -6.66
N GLU A 504 20.33 -12.63 -7.07
CA GLU A 504 21.13 -11.41 -7.15
C GLU A 504 21.56 -10.92 -5.77
N MET A 505 22.86 -10.81 -5.52
CA MET A 505 23.42 -10.19 -4.31
C MET A 505 23.36 -8.67 -4.40
N CYS A 506 23.76 -8.12 -5.55
CA CYS A 506 23.74 -6.69 -5.85
C CYS A 506 23.96 -6.45 -7.35
N PHE A 507 23.72 -5.21 -7.79
CA PHE A 507 24.09 -4.74 -9.11
C PHE A 507 25.15 -3.64 -9.01
N LEU A 508 26.09 -3.64 -9.95
CA LEU A 508 27.16 -2.65 -10.06
C LEU A 508 26.89 -1.76 -11.27
N CYS A 509 26.81 -0.47 -11.01
CA CYS A 509 26.52 0.55 -12.00
C CYS A 509 27.77 1.36 -12.34
N ARG A 510 27.90 1.77 -13.60
CA ARG A 510 28.89 2.73 -14.07
C ARG A 510 28.27 4.13 -14.12
N PRO A 511 29.06 5.20 -13.92
CA PRO A 511 28.63 6.53 -14.30
C PRO A 511 28.27 6.54 -15.79
N GLY A 512 27.13 7.15 -16.13
CA GLY A 512 26.82 7.45 -17.53
C GLY A 512 27.70 8.56 -18.06
N ASP A 513 27.88 8.60 -19.38
CA ASP A 513 28.50 9.77 -20.01
C ASP A 513 27.66 11.01 -19.66
N PRO A 514 28.30 12.14 -19.31
CA PRO A 514 27.60 13.41 -19.19
C PRO A 514 27.15 13.83 -20.60
N GLY A 515 25.99 13.31 -21.01
CA GLY A 515 25.36 13.59 -22.30
C GLY A 515 24.92 15.04 -22.44
#